data_AF-A0A3D2MAR2-F1
#
_entry.id   AF-A0A3D2MAR2-F1
#
_cell.length_a   1.000
_cell.length_b   1.000
_cell.length_c   1.000
_cell.angle_alpha   90.00
_cell.angle_beta   90.00
_cell.angle_gamma   90.00
#
_symmetry.space_group_name_H-M   'P 1'
#
loop_
_entity.id
_entity.type
_entity.pdbx_description
1 polymer ?
#
loop_
_entity_poly.entity_id
_entity_poly.type
_entity_poly.pdbx_seq_one_letter_code
_entity_poly.pdbx_strand_id
1 'polypeptide(L)'
;MPNDFIYKSLSYLKDENYYKLRKNIENAELNFYEGDIFTLVSSLTSKYDLVYLSNIIDYANKTDYKNLLSKFNLNDNGVVLSYIFSHVKKYSDFLDMCEVKEDSKEDRGVLIYK
;
A
#
# COMPACT_ATOMS: atom_id res chain seq x y z
N MET A 1 -28.84 -13.95 5.62
CA MET A 1 -28.08 -13.63 4.39
C MET A 1 -26.71 -13.11 4.80
N PRO A 2 -25.59 -13.66 4.29
CA PRO A 2 -24.24 -13.26 4.70
C PRO A 2 -23.82 -11.83 4.27
N ASN A 3 -24.65 -11.12 3.51
CA ASN A 3 -24.24 -9.90 2.80
C ASN A 3 -24.38 -8.58 3.61
N ASP A 4 -25.28 -8.48 4.59
CA ASP A 4 -25.53 -7.19 5.28
C ASP A 4 -24.33 -6.69 6.10
N PHE A 5 -23.51 -7.60 6.61
CA PHE A 5 -22.32 -7.23 7.38
C PHE A 5 -21.23 -6.60 6.50
N ILE A 6 -21.06 -7.14 5.28
CA ILE A 6 -20.05 -6.66 4.31
C ILE A 6 -20.42 -5.25 3.83
N TYR A 7 -21.67 -5.01 3.47
CA TYR A 7 -22.14 -3.67 3.06
C TYR A 7 -22.11 -2.64 4.20
N LYS A 8 -22.32 -3.06 5.45
CA LYS A 8 -22.20 -2.17 6.62
C LYS A 8 -20.76 -1.80 6.96
N SER A 9 -19.81 -2.71 6.75
CA SER A 9 -18.41 -2.53 7.14
C SER A 9 -17.57 -1.82 6.07
N LEU A 10 -17.91 -1.94 4.78
CA LEU A 10 -17.14 -1.36 3.69
C LEU A 10 -17.78 -0.06 3.20
N SER A 11 -17.20 1.07 3.63
CA SER A 11 -17.73 2.41 3.32
C SER A 11 -17.87 2.69 1.82
N TYR A 12 -17.00 2.13 0.99
CA TYR A 12 -17.00 2.29 -0.46
C TYR A 12 -18.08 1.45 -1.18
N LEU A 13 -18.69 0.46 -0.51
CA LEU A 13 -19.81 -0.31 -1.06
C LEU A 13 -21.17 0.34 -0.77
N LYS A 14 -21.20 1.42 0.01
CA LYS A 14 -22.42 2.23 0.17
C LYS A 14 -22.71 2.95 -1.14
N ASP A 15 -23.97 2.94 -1.58
CA ASP A 15 -24.39 3.42 -2.91
C ASP A 15 -23.75 4.75 -3.31
N GLU A 16 -23.79 5.77 -2.46
CA GLU A 16 -23.20 7.08 -2.74
C GLU A 16 -21.69 7.01 -3.06
N ASN A 17 -20.93 6.24 -2.29
CA ASN A 17 -19.48 6.14 -2.41
C ASN A 17 -19.11 5.22 -3.57
N TYR A 18 -19.88 4.16 -3.78
CA TYR A 18 -19.71 3.23 -4.90
C TYR A 18 -19.84 3.97 -6.23
N TYR A 19 -20.94 4.70 -6.45
CA TYR A 19 -21.15 5.43 -7.69
C TYR A 19 -20.14 6.57 -7.89
N LYS A 20 -19.74 7.25 -6.80
CA LYS A 20 -18.68 8.26 -6.84
C LYS A 20 -17.33 7.66 -7.25
N LEU A 21 -16.93 6.55 -6.65
CA LEU A 21 -15.69 5.84 -6.97
C LEU A 21 -15.72 5.33 -8.42
N ARG A 22 -16.82 4.72 -8.84
CA ARG A 22 -17.01 4.24 -10.22
C ARG A 22 -16.81 5.36 -11.23
N LYS A 23 -17.45 6.51 -11.04
CA LYS A 23 -17.32 7.67 -11.93
C LYS A 23 -15.87 8.20 -11.99
N ASN A 24 -15.16 8.19 -10.86
CA ASN A 24 -13.77 8.61 -10.80
C ASN A 24 -12.85 7.64 -11.57
N ILE A 25 -13.08 6.32 -11.43
CA ILE A 25 -12.29 5.29 -12.11
C ILE A 25 -12.57 5.27 -13.62
N GLU A 26 -13.82 5.49 -14.05
CA GLU A 26 -14.21 5.51 -15.47
C GLU A 26 -13.41 6.54 -16.31
N ASN A 27 -12.89 7.59 -15.67
CA ASN A 27 -12.09 8.64 -16.32
C ASN A 27 -10.61 8.59 -15.94
N ALA A 28 -10.17 7.57 -15.21
CA ALA A 28 -8.79 7.45 -14.79
C ALA A 28 -7.90 7.04 -15.97
N GLU A 29 -6.78 7.73 -16.14
CA GLU A 29 -5.72 7.28 -17.04
C GLU A 29 -4.94 6.15 -16.37
N LEU A 30 -4.99 4.95 -16.97
CA LEU A 30 -4.34 3.76 -16.44
C LEU A 30 -3.15 3.39 -17.31
N ASN A 31 -1.96 3.39 -16.71
CA ASN A 31 -0.73 2.94 -17.32
C ASN A 31 -0.32 1.60 -16.72
N PHE A 32 -0.15 0.59 -17.56
CA PHE A 32 0.19 -0.77 -17.14
C PHE A 32 1.67 -1.06 -17.41
N TYR A 33 2.32 -1.66 -16.42
CA TYR A 33 3.71 -2.07 -16.50
C TYR A 33 3.83 -3.52 -16.06
N GLU A 34 4.60 -4.30 -16.79
CA GLU A 34 4.93 -5.69 -16.43
C GLU A 34 6.42 -5.78 -16.11
N GLY A 35 6.76 -6.33 -14.95
CA GLY A 35 8.14 -6.51 -14.54
C GLY A 35 8.32 -6.74 -13.04
N ASP A 36 9.56 -7.01 -12.65
CA ASP A 36 9.95 -7.09 -11.25
C ASP A 36 10.01 -5.67 -10.66
N ILE A 37 9.17 -5.40 -9.66
CA ILE A 37 9.08 -4.10 -8.98
C ILE A 37 10.42 -3.59 -8.44
N PHE A 38 11.32 -4.48 -8.00
CA PHE A 38 12.64 -4.11 -7.46
C PHE A 38 13.56 -3.47 -8.50
N THR A 39 13.30 -3.74 -9.78
CA THR A 39 14.00 -3.15 -10.92
C THR A 39 13.18 -2.05 -11.58
N LEU A 40 11.89 -2.31 -11.82
CA LEU A 40 10.95 -1.47 -12.55
C LEU A 40 10.84 -0.07 -11.96
N VAL A 41 10.81 0.07 -10.63
CA VAL A 41 10.66 1.36 -9.94
C VAL A 41 11.67 2.40 -10.44
N SER A 42 12.88 1.97 -10.82
CA SER A 42 13.96 2.86 -11.26
C SER A 42 13.69 3.48 -12.64
N SER A 43 12.79 2.90 -13.44
CA SER A 43 12.36 3.44 -14.73
C SER A 43 11.11 4.32 -14.64
N LEU A 44 10.45 4.36 -13.48
CA LEU A 44 9.26 5.17 -13.28
C LEU A 44 9.67 6.61 -12.96
N THR A 45 9.20 7.56 -13.77
CA THR A 45 9.58 8.98 -13.65
C THR A 45 8.51 9.84 -12.98
N SER A 46 7.30 9.32 -12.84
CA SER A 46 6.18 10.01 -12.20
C SER A 46 6.44 10.30 -10.73
N LYS A 47 5.75 11.33 -10.22
CA LYS A 47 5.62 11.55 -8.77
C LYS A 47 4.33 10.95 -8.24
N TYR A 48 4.39 10.40 -7.03
CA TYR A 48 3.26 9.68 -6.44
C TYR A 48 2.81 10.32 -5.11
N ASP A 49 1.50 10.52 -4.99
CA ASP A 49 0.84 10.83 -3.71
C ASP A 49 0.62 9.55 -2.87
N LEU A 50 0.46 8.42 -3.53
CA LEU A 50 0.27 7.12 -2.89
C LEU A 50 0.89 6.01 -3.73
N VAL A 51 1.73 5.20 -3.10
CA VAL A 51 2.21 3.92 -3.64
C VAL A 51 1.68 2.82 -2.73
N TYR A 52 0.99 1.85 -3.30
CA TYR A 52 0.44 0.72 -2.56
C TYR A 52 1.15 -0.58 -2.97
N LEU A 53 1.97 -1.14 -2.07
CA LEU A 53 2.79 -2.33 -2.35
C LEU A 53 2.18 -3.62 -1.78
N SER A 54 0.94 -3.58 -1.25
CA SER A 54 0.32 -4.74 -0.62
C SER A 54 1.27 -5.40 0.40
N ASN A 55 1.47 -6.72 0.34
CA ASN A 55 2.36 -7.49 1.20
C ASN A 55 3.66 -7.94 0.52
N ILE A 56 4.17 -7.17 -0.46
CA ILE A 56 5.46 -7.47 -1.13
C ILE A 56 6.60 -7.64 -0.10
N ILE A 57 6.54 -6.94 1.03
CA ILE A 57 7.51 -7.03 2.13
C ILE A 57 7.70 -8.46 2.66
N ASP A 58 6.67 -9.30 2.63
CA ASP A 58 6.73 -10.69 3.12
C ASP A 58 7.51 -11.61 2.17
N TYR A 59 7.74 -11.19 0.92
CA TYR A 59 8.42 -11.98 -0.12
C TYR A 59 9.82 -11.47 -0.45
N ALA A 60 10.27 -10.41 0.20
CA ALA A 60 11.54 -9.75 -0.08
C ALA A 60 12.49 -9.88 1.11
N ASN A 61 13.80 -9.88 0.83
CA ASN A 61 14.75 -9.65 1.91
C ASN A 61 14.67 -8.18 2.37
N LYS A 62 15.04 -7.95 3.63
CA LYS A 62 14.88 -6.63 4.27
C LYS A 62 15.63 -5.53 3.53
N THR A 63 16.86 -5.80 3.11
CA THR A 63 17.72 -4.82 2.44
C THR A 63 17.15 -4.39 1.09
N ASP A 64 16.70 -5.33 0.28
CA ASP A 64 16.11 -5.03 -1.03
C ASP A 64 14.81 -4.26 -0.89
N TYR A 65 14.02 -4.59 0.12
CA TYR A 65 12.79 -3.86 0.41
C TYR A 65 13.06 -2.43 0.90
N LYS A 66 14.05 -2.21 1.79
CA LYS A 66 14.49 -0.85 2.16
C LYS A 66 14.94 -0.06 0.93
N ASN A 67 15.72 -0.69 0.06
CA ASN A 67 16.17 -0.06 -1.19
C ASN A 67 14.98 0.28 -2.11
N LEU A 68 13.99 -0.61 -2.23
CA LEU A 68 12.77 -0.37 -2.99
C LEU A 68 12.02 0.88 -2.49
N LEU A 69 11.82 1.01 -1.18
CA LEU A 69 11.12 2.18 -0.61
C LEU A 69 11.81 3.49 -1.00
N SER A 70 13.15 3.54 -0.90
CA SER A 70 13.93 4.75 -1.22
C SER A 70 13.94 5.15 -2.70
N LYS A 71 13.51 4.26 -3.61
CA LYS A 71 13.50 4.52 -5.06
C LYS A 71 12.21 5.21 -5.54
N PHE A 72 11.14 5.24 -4.73
CA PHE A 72 9.92 5.91 -5.14
C PHE A 72 10.07 7.43 -5.09
N ASN A 73 9.73 8.09 -6.20
CA ASN A 73 9.68 9.55 -6.30
C ASN A 73 8.35 10.05 -5.72
N LEU A 74 8.32 10.39 -4.43
CA LEU A 74 7.11 10.84 -3.75
C LEU A 74 6.93 12.36 -3.87
N ASN A 75 5.67 12.82 -3.81
CA ASN A 75 5.36 14.22 -3.52
C ASN A 75 5.63 14.54 -2.04
N ASP A 76 5.62 15.82 -1.65
CA ASP A 76 5.95 16.28 -0.28
C ASP A 76 5.10 15.62 0.83
N ASN A 77 3.89 15.15 0.49
CA ASN A 77 2.99 14.40 1.38
C ASN A 77 2.69 12.97 0.87
N GLY A 78 3.46 12.51 -0.11
CA GLY A 78 3.31 11.19 -0.69
C GLY A 78 3.69 10.10 0.30
N VAL A 79 3.03 8.95 0.21
CA VAL A 79 3.31 7.83 1.12
C VAL A 79 3.40 6.51 0.37
N VAL A 80 4.23 5.60 0.87
CA VAL A 80 4.19 4.18 0.49
C VAL A 80 3.50 3.41 1.61
N LEU A 81 2.49 2.62 1.25
CA LEU A 81 1.76 1.74 2.17
C LEU A 81 2.08 0.28 1.89
N SER A 82 2.30 -0.49 2.96
CA SER A 82 2.47 -1.94 2.89
C SER A 82 1.81 -2.66 4.04
N TYR A 83 1.14 -3.75 3.72
CA TYR A 83 0.50 -4.63 4.69
C TYR A 83 1.48 -5.66 5.22
N ILE A 84 1.44 -5.85 6.52
CA ILE A 84 2.15 -6.89 7.25
C ILE A 84 1.09 -7.88 7.75
N PHE A 85 1.13 -9.12 7.26
CA PHE A 85 0.13 -10.13 7.62
C PHE A 85 0.52 -11.03 8.80
N SER A 86 1.78 -10.98 9.25
CA SER A 86 2.20 -11.64 10.50
C SER A 86 3.52 -11.06 11.02
N HIS A 87 3.72 -11.16 12.34
CA HIS A 87 4.99 -10.89 13.01
C HIS A 87 5.51 -9.46 12.84
N VAL A 88 4.72 -8.46 13.26
CA VAL A 88 5.12 -7.05 13.12
C VAL A 88 6.50 -6.75 13.76
N LYS A 89 6.81 -7.45 14.86
CA LYS A 89 8.12 -7.38 15.52
C LYS A 89 9.31 -7.73 14.61
N LYS A 90 9.14 -8.57 13.58
CA LYS A 90 10.19 -8.88 12.60
C LYS A 90 10.56 -7.69 11.73
N TYR A 91 9.67 -6.71 11.63
CA TYR A 91 9.83 -5.48 10.86
C TYR A 91 10.25 -4.29 11.74
N SER A 92 10.65 -4.53 12.99
CA SER A 92 11.22 -3.51 13.88
C SER A 92 12.42 -2.77 13.26
N ASP A 93 13.19 -3.46 12.41
CA ASP A 93 14.29 -2.87 11.66
C ASP A 93 13.86 -1.77 10.67
N PHE A 94 12.57 -1.62 10.38
CA PHE A 94 12.03 -0.56 9.52
C PHE A 94 11.50 0.64 10.32
N LEU A 95 11.48 0.58 11.65
CA LEU A 95 10.94 1.64 12.52
C LEU A 95 11.77 2.93 12.47
N ASP A 96 13.01 2.86 11.96
CA ASP A 96 13.88 4.02 11.75
C ASP A 96 13.44 4.89 10.57
N MET A 97 12.73 4.31 9.60
CA MET A 97 12.33 4.97 8.35
C MET A 97 10.82 4.93 8.09
N CYS A 98 10.07 4.13 8.86
CA CYS A 98 8.65 3.93 8.64
C CYS A 98 7.86 4.07 9.94
N GLU A 99 6.68 4.66 9.81
CA GLU A 99 5.63 4.56 10.83
C GLU A 99 4.95 3.19 10.69
N VAL A 100 4.76 2.49 11.81
CA VAL A 100 4.06 1.19 11.84
C VAL A 100 2.78 1.32 12.66
N LYS A 101 1.65 1.00 12.03
CA LYS A 101 0.34 0.90 12.67
C LYS A 101 -0.03 -0.56 12.87
N GLU A 102 0.08 -1.03 14.11
CA GLU A 102 -0.23 -2.41 14.48
C GLU A 102 -1.73 -2.61 14.75
N ASP A 103 -2.27 -3.72 14.25
CA ASP A 103 -3.48 -4.32 14.80
C ASP A 103 -3.09 -5.21 15.99
N SER A 104 -3.22 -4.65 17.18
CA SER A 104 -2.93 -5.31 18.47
C SER A 104 -3.63 -6.66 18.68
N LYS A 105 -4.70 -6.97 17.93
CA LYS A 105 -5.45 -8.22 18.09
C LYS A 105 -4.94 -9.35 17.21
N GLU A 106 -4.29 -9.05 16.09
CA GLU A 106 -4.01 -10.05 15.05
C GLU A 106 -2.53 -10.17 14.65
N ASP A 107 -1.59 -9.47 15.31
CA ASP A 107 -0.16 -9.43 14.94
C ASP A 107 0.03 -9.08 13.45
N ARG A 108 -0.81 -8.16 12.98
CA ARG A 108 -0.85 -7.59 11.63
C ARG A 108 -0.61 -6.09 11.73
N GLY A 109 -0.28 -5.45 10.62
CA GLY A 109 -0.14 -4.00 10.62
C GLY A 109 0.02 -3.39 9.24
N VAL A 110 0.15 -2.08 9.25
CA VAL A 110 0.50 -1.28 8.08
C VAL A 110 1.81 -0.57 8.35
N LEU A 111 2.74 -0.70 7.41
CA LEU A 111 3.97 0.05 7.37
C LEU A 111 3.79 1.22 6.40
N ILE A 112 4.18 2.41 6.86
CA ILE A 112 3.99 3.68 6.17
C ILE A 112 5.36 4.35 6.03
N TYR A 113 5.86 4.46 4.81
CA TYR A 113 7.09 5.18 4.47
C TYR A 113 6.72 6.56 3.88
N LYS A 114 7.49 7.59 4.22
CA LYS A 114 7.30 8.99 3.81
C LYS A 114 8.62 9.59 3.38
#